data_AF-A0A1H2ECP8-F1
#
_entry.id   AF-A0A1H2ECP8-F1
#
_cell.length_a   1.000
_cell.length_b   1.000
_cell.length_c   1.000
_cell.angle_alpha   90.00
_cell.angle_beta   90.00
_cell.angle_gamma   90.00
#
_symmetry.space_group_name_H-M   'P 1'
#
loop_
_entity.id
_entity.type
_entity.pdbx_description
1 polymer ?
#
loop_
_entity_poly.entity_id
_entity_poly.type
_entity_poly.pdbx_seq_one_letter_code
_entity_poly.pdbx_strand_id
1 'polypeptide(L)'
;MVPHLPLRGVRVQISGSVPEKSTLQQADGIRSFVQTLASTIFSEGGTVIHGSHPTLIKPLEDSASNFIRAGGEKDALTLVRAQKFAESSKQLEEIEIQRQYAAVQIVPAIEGNPNESLIPMREWMAERSDAIICIGGKWWDTNKARAGVPNELDAMLSLGKPGFVIAGFGGAIECYVKEYPELLSRLKNGLPDNQNSEIAKSISPENLVKTIVSQLKLLPLVRQNTSMGRNFRILALDGGGLRGTFTAAVLSKWDDMIKSGGGNSLVAHFDLVTGTSTGAILAIGLGLGLTPLEILEFYRNQGPNIFPKNRKLRHWLKSKHESTTLRKVLQEVFGDRKLSYDSCCRLVIPTVRAIHGEAEAIVTAHCQDRTAFQDITAVDAALASSAAPTFFDEAVWEAPIAKETFLDGGIWANNPILPALAEAVRHLKIPLDRIDVLSVGTMGSETDFTESLGKGKAGWAPTNADIFFAAQEHAASVMAESFLGPARHLRVNQQTPSAIKLDDKEAIEDMAYRGANVGKDSFVAVRSRFLDGIYVPDWREDK
;
A
#
# COMPACT_ATOMS: atom_id res chain seq x y z
N MET A 1 10.88 34.09 -11.61
CA MET A 1 11.47 32.82 -12.08
C MET A 1 11.09 31.77 -11.08
N VAL A 2 10.34 30.74 -11.49
CA VAL A 2 10.11 29.57 -10.64
C VAL A 2 11.45 28.82 -10.55
N PRO A 3 12.01 28.55 -9.36
CA PRO A 3 13.26 27.83 -9.26
C PRO A 3 13.10 26.42 -9.86
N HIS A 4 14.06 25.98 -10.69
CA HIS A 4 14.10 24.61 -11.17
C HIS A 4 14.30 23.68 -9.97
N LEU A 5 13.21 23.08 -9.50
CA LEU A 5 13.29 22.10 -8.42
C LEU A 5 13.92 20.80 -8.98
N PRO A 6 14.82 20.13 -8.24
CA PRO A 6 15.35 18.82 -8.63
C PRO A 6 14.21 17.82 -8.82
N LEU A 7 14.44 16.71 -9.52
CA LEU A 7 13.41 15.66 -9.73
C LEU A 7 13.14 14.82 -8.48
N ARG A 8 13.56 15.27 -7.30
CA ARG A 8 13.38 14.55 -6.03
C ARG A 8 11.94 14.09 -5.83
N GLY A 9 11.77 12.77 -5.69
CA GLY A 9 10.49 12.13 -5.48
C GLY A 9 9.62 11.99 -6.73
N VAL A 10 10.05 12.47 -7.90
CA VAL A 10 9.34 12.32 -9.19
C VAL A 10 9.63 10.94 -9.79
N ARG A 11 8.59 10.23 -10.22
CA ARG A 11 8.65 8.92 -10.87
C ARG A 11 8.34 9.07 -12.35
N VAL A 12 9.29 8.68 -13.19
CA VAL A 12 9.17 8.82 -14.65
C VAL A 12 9.08 7.44 -15.28
N GLN A 13 7.97 7.17 -15.97
CA GLN A 13 7.83 5.96 -16.78
C GLN A 13 8.61 6.13 -18.08
N ILE A 14 9.50 5.19 -18.37
CA ILE A 14 10.08 5.05 -19.70
C ILE A 14 9.33 3.94 -20.41
N SER A 15 8.52 4.30 -21.40
CA SER A 15 7.81 3.35 -22.25
C SER A 15 8.53 3.21 -23.58
N GLY A 16 9.12 2.05 -23.82
CA GLY A 16 9.87 1.85 -25.04
C GLY A 16 10.38 0.45 -25.29
N SER A 17 10.78 0.20 -26.52
CA SER A 17 11.54 -0.96 -26.94
C SER A 17 12.25 -0.68 -28.26
N VAL A 18 13.34 -1.41 -28.53
CA VAL A 18 14.02 -1.34 -29.82
C VAL A 18 13.20 -2.14 -30.84
N PRO A 19 12.71 -1.53 -31.94
CA PRO A 19 11.97 -2.23 -33.00
C PRO A 19 12.85 -3.26 -33.71
N GLU A 20 12.28 -4.36 -34.21
CA GLU A 20 13.07 -5.39 -34.93
C GLU A 20 13.60 -4.92 -36.28
N LYS A 21 12.91 -3.99 -36.93
CA LYS A 21 13.27 -3.43 -38.24
C LYS A 21 14.08 -2.12 -38.13
N SER A 22 14.55 -1.76 -36.93
CA SER A 22 15.29 -0.51 -36.73
C SER A 22 16.69 -0.59 -37.35
N THR A 23 17.18 0.52 -37.91
CA THR A 23 18.59 0.65 -38.31
C THR A 23 19.50 0.61 -37.07
N LEU A 24 20.80 0.33 -37.25
CA LEU A 24 21.78 0.40 -36.16
C LEU A 24 21.77 1.77 -35.47
N GLN A 25 21.73 2.85 -36.26
CA GLN A 25 21.65 4.22 -35.75
C GLN A 25 20.40 4.46 -34.89
N GLN A 26 19.24 3.94 -35.30
CA GLN A 26 18.01 4.04 -34.51
C GLN A 26 18.11 3.24 -33.21
N ALA A 27 18.58 1.99 -33.28
CA ALA A 27 18.72 1.11 -32.12
C ALA A 27 19.69 1.69 -31.08
N ASP A 28 20.84 2.20 -31.53
CA ASP A 28 21.85 2.79 -30.66
C ASP A 28 21.40 4.15 -30.11
N GLY A 29 20.69 4.94 -30.92
CA GLY A 29 20.05 6.17 -30.48
C GLY A 29 19.03 5.97 -29.36
N ILE A 30 18.17 4.94 -29.47
CA ILE A 30 17.22 4.58 -28.41
C ILE A 30 17.95 4.16 -27.14
N ARG A 31 18.95 3.28 -27.24
CA ARG A 31 19.71 2.80 -26.07
C ARG A 31 20.47 3.93 -25.38
N SER A 32 21.15 4.76 -26.16
CA SER A 32 21.87 5.94 -25.67
C SER A 32 20.92 6.92 -24.97
N PHE A 33 19.78 7.24 -25.58
CA PHE A 33 18.78 8.10 -24.96
C PHE A 33 18.28 7.54 -23.63
N VAL A 34 17.89 6.27 -23.57
CA VAL A 34 17.39 5.64 -22.34
C VAL A 34 18.45 5.65 -21.23
N GLN A 35 19.70 5.33 -21.56
CA GLN A 35 20.81 5.35 -20.60
C GLN A 35 21.08 6.75 -20.04
N THR A 36 21.20 7.75 -20.92
CA THR A 36 21.47 9.14 -20.53
C THR A 36 20.30 9.73 -19.74
N LEU A 37 19.06 9.44 -20.15
CA LEU A 37 17.86 9.90 -19.47
C LEU A 37 17.78 9.33 -18.05
N ALA A 38 17.92 8.01 -17.89
CA ALA A 38 17.83 7.34 -16.60
C ALA A 38 18.92 7.86 -15.64
N SER A 39 20.18 7.96 -16.12
CA SER A 39 21.29 8.51 -15.35
C SER A 39 21.01 9.95 -14.88
N THR A 40 20.44 10.79 -15.76
CA THR A 40 20.09 12.18 -15.41
C THR A 40 18.97 12.23 -14.38
N ILE A 41 17.91 11.42 -14.54
CA ILE A 41 16.80 11.33 -13.59
C ILE A 41 17.30 10.94 -12.19
N PHE A 42 18.14 9.90 -12.10
CA PHE A 42 18.70 9.45 -10.82
C PHE A 42 19.55 10.54 -10.15
N SER A 43 20.41 11.22 -10.92
CA SER A 43 21.25 12.32 -10.40
C SER A 43 20.46 13.51 -9.86
N GLU A 44 19.22 13.67 -10.33
CA GLU A 44 18.28 14.72 -9.90
C GLU A 44 17.36 14.25 -8.76
N GLY A 45 17.57 13.03 -8.23
CA GLY A 45 16.76 12.43 -7.16
C GLY A 45 15.41 11.86 -7.61
N GLY A 46 15.17 11.77 -8.92
CA GLY A 46 13.99 11.11 -9.48
C GLY A 46 14.21 9.61 -9.64
N THR A 47 13.12 8.89 -9.92
CA THR A 47 13.14 7.44 -10.15
C THR A 47 12.55 7.08 -11.51
N VAL A 48 12.92 5.92 -12.03
CA VAL A 48 12.48 5.40 -13.32
C VAL A 48 11.63 4.15 -13.13
N ILE A 49 10.50 4.09 -13.83
CA ILE A 49 9.64 2.89 -13.92
C ILE A 49 9.68 2.37 -15.36
N HIS A 50 9.92 1.07 -15.53
CA HIS A 50 9.92 0.44 -16.86
C HIS A 50 9.31 -0.96 -16.83
N GLY A 51 8.59 -1.33 -17.89
CA GLY A 51 7.95 -2.64 -18.06
C GLY A 51 8.89 -3.82 -18.37
N SER A 52 10.16 -3.73 -17.97
CA SER A 52 11.18 -4.78 -18.10
C SER A 52 11.33 -5.37 -19.51
N HIS A 53 11.19 -4.56 -20.58
CA HIS A 53 11.35 -5.07 -21.94
C HIS A 53 12.83 -5.42 -22.23
N PRO A 54 13.17 -6.62 -22.73
CA PRO A 54 14.55 -7.11 -22.81
C PRO A 54 15.53 -6.17 -23.54
N THR A 55 15.04 -5.47 -24.57
CA THR A 55 15.89 -4.58 -25.39
C THR A 55 16.42 -3.34 -24.65
N LEU A 56 15.80 -2.96 -23.52
CA LEU A 56 16.16 -1.77 -22.74
C LEU A 56 16.74 -2.11 -21.36
N ILE A 57 16.80 -3.40 -20.97
CA ILE A 57 17.34 -3.81 -19.67
C ILE A 57 18.79 -3.37 -19.51
N LYS A 58 19.64 -3.64 -20.50
CA LYS A 58 21.07 -3.35 -20.36
C LYS A 58 21.38 -1.84 -20.18
N PRO A 59 20.82 -0.92 -20.99
CA PRO A 59 20.95 0.53 -20.75
C PRO A 59 20.50 0.99 -19.35
N LEU A 60 19.41 0.40 -18.83
CA LEU A 60 18.88 0.72 -17.51
C LEU A 60 19.75 0.16 -16.38
N GLU A 61 20.21 -1.08 -16.52
CA GLU A 61 21.15 -1.75 -15.60
C GLU A 61 22.46 -0.96 -15.48
N ASP A 62 23.04 -0.53 -16.61
CA ASP A 62 24.29 0.24 -16.62
C ASP A 62 24.11 1.57 -15.88
N SER A 63 22.97 2.25 -16.09
CA SER A 63 22.65 3.51 -15.40
C SER A 63 22.45 3.31 -13.90
N ALA A 64 21.66 2.31 -13.50
CA ALA A 64 21.36 2.04 -12.10
C ALA A 64 22.60 1.55 -11.34
N SER A 65 23.40 0.66 -11.94
CA SER A 65 24.64 0.15 -11.34
C SER A 65 25.68 1.26 -11.15
N ASN A 66 25.76 2.22 -12.08
CA ASN A 66 26.62 3.40 -11.92
C ASN A 66 26.15 4.28 -10.75
N PHE A 67 24.83 4.51 -10.65
CA PHE A 67 24.25 5.31 -9.58
C PHE A 67 24.45 4.66 -8.20
N ILE A 68 24.22 3.36 -8.08
CA ILE A 68 24.43 2.60 -6.83
C ILE A 68 25.90 2.64 -6.40
N ARG A 69 26.84 2.46 -7.34
CA ARG A 69 28.28 2.58 -7.03
C ARG A 69 28.69 3.97 -6.55
N ALA A 70 27.94 5.01 -6.92
CA ALA A 70 28.15 6.37 -6.45
C ALA A 70 27.46 6.67 -5.10
N GLY A 71 26.89 5.66 -4.43
CA GLY A 71 26.18 5.80 -3.15
C GLY A 71 24.68 6.03 -3.28
N GLY A 72 24.12 5.93 -4.49
CA GLY A 72 22.69 5.96 -4.73
C GLY A 72 21.99 4.67 -4.30
N GLU A 73 20.66 4.73 -4.21
CA GLU A 73 19.84 3.61 -3.76
C GLU A 73 19.26 2.80 -4.93
N LYS A 74 19.07 1.49 -4.70
CA LYS A 74 18.62 0.54 -5.73
C LYS A 74 17.18 0.77 -6.21
N ASP A 75 16.37 1.45 -5.42
CA ASP A 75 14.96 1.73 -5.72
C ASP A 75 14.77 2.92 -6.68
N ALA A 76 15.86 3.60 -7.06
CA ALA A 76 15.87 4.56 -8.14
C ALA A 76 15.35 3.96 -9.47
N LEU A 77 15.51 2.65 -9.68
CA LEU A 77 14.94 1.93 -10.82
C LEU A 77 13.92 0.89 -10.36
N THR A 78 12.71 0.96 -10.91
CA THR A 78 11.67 -0.06 -10.74
C THR A 78 11.38 -0.76 -12.07
N LEU A 79 11.61 -2.08 -12.09
CA LEU A 79 11.27 -2.96 -13.20
C LEU A 79 9.96 -3.69 -12.89
N VAL A 80 9.00 -3.57 -13.81
CA VAL A 80 7.67 -4.17 -13.66
C VAL A 80 7.56 -5.36 -14.60
N ARG A 81 7.09 -6.50 -14.10
CA ARG A 81 6.84 -7.72 -14.87
C ARG A 81 5.41 -8.19 -14.64
N ALA A 82 4.73 -8.58 -15.71
CA ALA A 82 3.48 -9.33 -15.57
C ALA A 82 3.76 -10.73 -15.00
N GLN A 83 2.85 -11.28 -14.21
CA GLN A 83 2.99 -12.58 -13.55
C GLN A 83 3.39 -13.71 -14.49
N LYS A 84 2.80 -13.79 -15.70
CA LYS A 84 3.16 -14.77 -16.73
C LYS A 84 4.63 -14.73 -17.19
N PHE A 85 5.35 -13.66 -16.86
CA PHE A 85 6.77 -13.48 -17.13
C PHE A 85 7.64 -13.68 -15.88
N ALA A 86 7.10 -14.32 -14.84
CA ALA A 86 7.71 -14.58 -13.54
C ALA A 86 7.37 -15.98 -13.00
N GLU A 87 7.04 -16.95 -13.86
CA GLU A 87 6.61 -18.30 -13.47
C GLU A 87 7.70 -19.36 -13.66
N SER A 88 8.49 -19.26 -14.73
CA SER A 88 9.54 -20.24 -15.00
C SER A 88 10.78 -20.02 -14.15
N SER A 89 11.53 -21.09 -13.84
CA SER A 89 12.77 -21.00 -13.06
C SER A 89 13.77 -20.02 -13.66
N LYS A 90 13.88 -19.97 -14.99
CA LYS A 90 14.73 -19.00 -15.70
C LYS A 90 14.29 -17.56 -15.46
N GLN A 91 12.98 -17.29 -15.53
CA GLN A 91 12.45 -15.95 -15.28
C GLN A 91 12.65 -15.52 -13.82
N LEU A 92 12.52 -16.45 -12.87
CA LEU A 92 12.80 -16.18 -11.47
C LEU A 92 14.28 -15.85 -11.24
N GLU A 93 15.19 -16.58 -11.88
CA GLU A 93 16.63 -16.28 -11.83
C GLU A 93 16.95 -14.90 -12.43
N GLU A 94 16.34 -14.57 -13.58
CA GLU A 94 16.45 -13.22 -14.17
C GLU A 94 15.94 -12.13 -13.21
N ILE A 95 14.86 -12.40 -12.48
CA ILE A 95 14.31 -11.47 -11.48
C ILE A 95 15.28 -11.28 -10.32
N GLU A 96 15.92 -12.34 -9.82
CA GLU A 96 16.91 -12.21 -8.75
C GLU A 96 18.16 -11.43 -9.22
N ILE A 97 18.58 -11.59 -10.47
CA ILE A 97 19.65 -10.76 -11.06
C ILE A 97 19.21 -9.30 -11.13
N GLN A 98 17.99 -9.03 -11.61
CA GLN A 98 17.43 -7.67 -11.68
C GLN A 98 17.35 -7.01 -10.30
N ARG A 99 17.05 -7.77 -9.24
CA ARG A 99 16.98 -7.28 -7.86
C ARG A 99 18.31 -6.79 -7.29
N GLN A 100 19.43 -7.07 -7.95
CA GLN A 100 20.75 -6.56 -7.54
C GLN A 100 20.90 -5.07 -7.86
N TYR A 101 20.16 -4.54 -8.84
CA TYR A 101 20.29 -3.15 -9.30
C TYR A 101 18.96 -2.40 -9.45
N ALA A 102 17.82 -3.05 -9.23
CA ALA A 102 16.49 -2.46 -9.33
C ALA A 102 15.52 -3.06 -8.31
N ALA A 103 14.47 -2.32 -7.97
CA ALA A 103 13.26 -2.90 -7.41
C ALA A 103 12.50 -3.68 -8.50
N VAL A 104 12.07 -4.90 -8.23
CA VAL A 104 11.33 -5.73 -9.21
C VAL A 104 9.93 -6.02 -8.72
N GLN A 105 8.93 -5.56 -9.46
CA GLN A 105 7.51 -5.60 -9.12
C GLN A 105 6.80 -6.58 -10.04
N ILE A 106 6.12 -7.57 -9.46
CA ILE A 106 5.35 -8.58 -10.21
C ILE A 106 3.86 -8.23 -10.13
N VAL A 107 3.27 -7.86 -11.26
CA VAL A 107 1.84 -7.53 -11.32
C VAL A 107 1.03 -8.78 -11.65
N PRO A 108 0.08 -9.19 -10.79
CA PRO A 108 -0.79 -10.33 -11.06
C PRO A 108 -1.55 -10.17 -12.38
N ALA A 109 -1.81 -11.28 -13.07
CA ALA A 109 -2.74 -11.28 -14.21
C ALA A 109 -4.18 -11.29 -13.70
N ILE A 110 -5.10 -10.67 -14.43
CA ILE A 110 -6.54 -10.94 -14.27
C ILE A 110 -6.81 -12.28 -14.96
N GLU A 111 -7.57 -13.17 -14.31
CA GLU A 111 -8.04 -14.42 -14.93
C GLU A 111 -8.88 -14.09 -16.17
N GLY A 112 -8.44 -14.53 -17.36
CA GLY A 112 -9.14 -14.23 -18.61
C GLY A 112 -8.25 -14.16 -19.87
N ASN A 113 -8.74 -13.43 -20.87
CA ASN A 113 -8.21 -13.37 -22.24
C ASN A 113 -6.68 -13.13 -22.28
N PRO A 114 -5.88 -14.02 -22.90
CA PRO A 114 -4.42 -13.85 -23.01
C PRO A 114 -4.00 -12.51 -23.62
N ASN A 115 -4.85 -11.90 -24.46
CA ASN A 115 -4.59 -10.61 -25.09
C ASN A 115 -4.67 -9.42 -24.11
N GLU A 116 -5.38 -9.55 -22.98
CA GLU A 116 -5.59 -8.49 -21.98
C GLU A 116 -4.63 -8.61 -20.78
N SER A 117 -3.85 -9.69 -20.73
CA SER A 117 -2.88 -10.01 -19.66
C SER A 117 -1.86 -8.92 -19.29
N LEU A 118 -1.67 -7.87 -20.09
CA LEU A 118 -0.77 -6.76 -19.79
C LEU A 118 -1.49 -5.48 -19.33
N ILE A 119 -2.82 -5.42 -19.42
CA ILE A 119 -3.60 -4.26 -18.97
C ILE A 119 -3.34 -3.96 -17.49
N PRO A 120 -3.39 -4.95 -16.56
CA PRO A 120 -3.14 -4.66 -15.14
C PRO A 120 -1.75 -4.08 -14.89
N MET A 121 -0.75 -4.55 -15.65
CA MET A 121 0.61 -4.05 -15.56
C MET A 121 0.73 -2.60 -16.07
N ARG A 122 0.03 -2.25 -17.15
CA ARG A 122 0.02 -0.89 -17.70
C ARG A 122 -0.68 0.09 -16.76
N GLU A 123 -1.85 -0.29 -16.24
CA GLU A 123 -2.59 0.50 -15.25
C GLU A 123 -1.75 0.71 -13.98
N TRP A 124 -1.11 -0.35 -13.49
CA TRP A 124 -0.21 -0.28 -12.34
C TRP A 124 0.92 0.74 -12.54
N MET A 125 1.58 0.72 -13.71
CA MET A 125 2.65 1.66 -14.04
C MET A 125 2.11 3.08 -14.17
N ALA A 126 0.97 3.25 -14.86
CA ALA A 126 0.36 4.55 -15.10
C ALA A 126 -0.08 5.21 -13.80
N GLU A 127 -0.74 4.46 -12.90
CA GLU A 127 -1.15 4.95 -11.59
C GLU A 127 0.06 5.35 -10.73
N ARG A 128 1.21 4.69 -10.87
CA ARG A 128 2.43 4.87 -10.08
C ARG A 128 3.53 5.70 -10.75
N SER A 129 3.25 6.33 -11.87
CA SER A 129 4.19 7.25 -12.53
C SER A 129 3.64 8.66 -12.50
N ASP A 130 4.49 9.68 -12.50
CA ASP A 130 4.04 11.08 -12.52
C ASP A 130 4.15 11.68 -13.93
N ALA A 131 5.01 11.10 -14.77
CA ALA A 131 5.15 11.44 -16.19
C ALA A 131 5.56 10.20 -17.00
N ILE A 132 5.30 10.21 -18.30
CA ILE A 132 5.73 9.15 -19.23
C ILE A 132 6.57 9.70 -20.38
N ILE A 133 7.60 8.97 -20.77
CA ILE A 133 8.43 9.25 -21.94
C ILE A 133 8.38 8.05 -22.86
N CYS A 134 7.88 8.26 -24.07
CA CYS A 134 7.62 7.22 -25.07
C CYS A 134 8.65 7.28 -26.20
N ILE A 135 9.29 6.14 -26.47
CA ILE A 135 10.31 6.01 -27.52
C ILE A 135 10.29 4.61 -28.16
N GLY A 136 10.37 4.55 -29.49
CA GLY A 136 10.40 3.28 -30.21
C GLY A 136 9.09 2.51 -30.13
N GLY A 137 9.18 1.22 -29.78
CA GLY A 137 8.01 0.34 -29.63
C GLY A 137 7.83 -0.63 -30.80
N LYS A 138 7.17 -1.76 -30.52
CA LYS A 138 6.85 -2.81 -31.49
C LYS A 138 5.34 -2.87 -31.77
N TRP A 139 4.97 -3.63 -32.79
CA TRP A 139 3.60 -4.11 -33.09
C TRP A 139 2.61 -3.12 -33.69
N TRP A 140 2.90 -1.83 -33.85
CA TRP A 140 1.90 -0.90 -34.42
C TRP A 140 1.45 -1.29 -35.84
N ASP A 141 2.40 -1.67 -36.69
CA ASP A 141 2.12 -2.02 -38.09
C ASP A 141 1.51 -3.43 -38.25
N THR A 142 1.63 -4.29 -37.23
CA THR A 142 1.18 -5.69 -37.26
C THR A 142 -0.12 -5.90 -36.48
N ASN A 143 -0.21 -5.34 -35.27
CA ASN A 143 -1.35 -5.45 -34.38
C ASN A 143 -1.34 -4.29 -33.37
N LYS A 144 -2.10 -3.24 -33.68
CA LYS A 144 -2.24 -2.04 -32.84
C LYS A 144 -2.64 -2.35 -31.40
N ALA A 145 -3.52 -3.33 -31.19
CA ALA A 145 -3.95 -3.73 -29.83
C ALA A 145 -2.79 -4.28 -28.97
N ARG A 146 -1.72 -4.78 -29.60
CA ARG A 146 -0.52 -5.28 -28.91
C ARG A 146 0.60 -4.25 -28.78
N ALA A 147 0.46 -3.06 -29.34
CA ALA A 147 1.47 -2.03 -29.28
C ALA A 147 1.56 -1.44 -27.86
N GLY A 148 2.56 -1.87 -27.09
CA GLY A 148 2.70 -1.48 -25.68
C GLY A 148 2.85 0.03 -25.47
N VAL A 149 3.72 0.67 -26.27
CA VAL A 149 4.09 2.08 -26.06
C VAL A 149 2.90 3.04 -26.21
N PRO A 150 2.09 2.97 -27.28
CA PRO A 150 0.89 3.80 -27.39
C PRO A 150 -0.15 3.53 -26.31
N ASN A 151 -0.40 2.24 -25.98
CA ASN A 151 -1.36 1.88 -24.93
C ASN A 151 -0.95 2.42 -23.54
N GLU A 152 0.35 2.40 -23.22
CA GLU A 152 0.88 2.98 -21.99
C GLU A 152 0.79 4.51 -21.97
N LEU A 153 1.00 5.16 -23.12
CA LEU A 153 0.79 6.61 -23.26
C LEU A 153 -0.66 6.98 -23.02
N ASP A 154 -1.60 6.31 -23.67
CA ASP A 154 -3.02 6.59 -23.52
C ASP A 154 -3.51 6.39 -22.08
N ALA A 155 -3.02 5.35 -21.40
CA ALA A 155 -3.30 5.10 -19.99
C ALA A 155 -2.79 6.24 -19.07
N MET A 156 -1.64 6.83 -19.39
CA MET A 156 -1.13 7.99 -18.65
C MET A 156 -1.92 9.27 -18.93
N LEU A 157 -2.26 9.52 -20.20
CA LEU A 157 -3.01 10.71 -20.60
C LEU A 157 -4.45 10.69 -20.06
N SER A 158 -5.08 9.51 -19.95
CA SER A 158 -6.43 9.35 -19.37
C SER A 158 -6.45 9.71 -17.88
N LEU A 159 -5.37 9.42 -17.15
CA LEU A 159 -5.16 9.82 -15.75
C LEU A 159 -4.76 11.29 -15.58
N GLY A 160 -4.68 12.07 -16.66
CA GLY A 160 -4.29 13.48 -16.58
C GLY A 160 -2.79 13.73 -16.51
N LYS A 161 -1.95 12.70 -16.69
CA LYS A 161 -0.52 12.79 -16.46
C LYS A 161 0.23 13.22 -17.74
N PRO A 162 1.34 13.99 -17.60
CA PRO A 162 2.12 14.47 -18.73
C PRO A 162 2.86 13.35 -19.46
N GLY A 163 2.91 13.46 -20.79
CA GLY A 163 3.65 12.57 -21.69
C GLY A 163 4.65 13.31 -22.57
N PHE A 164 5.73 12.63 -22.95
CA PHE A 164 6.69 13.08 -23.94
C PHE A 164 6.84 12.01 -25.01
N VAL A 165 6.87 12.40 -26.28
CA VAL A 165 6.92 11.48 -27.41
C VAL A 165 8.16 11.74 -28.24
N ILE A 166 8.94 10.69 -28.49
CA ILE A 166 10.15 10.71 -29.31
C ILE A 166 9.94 9.74 -30.47
N ALA A 167 9.52 10.29 -31.61
CA ALA A 167 9.22 9.54 -32.83
C ALA A 167 10.42 9.46 -33.80
N GLY A 168 11.45 10.29 -33.62
CA GLY A 168 12.59 10.39 -34.55
C GLY A 168 13.40 9.10 -34.70
N PHE A 169 13.36 8.21 -33.71
CA PHE A 169 14.01 6.90 -33.78
C PHE A 169 13.13 5.78 -34.37
N GLY A 170 11.90 6.11 -34.80
CA GLY A 170 10.96 5.20 -35.42
C GLY A 170 10.20 4.30 -34.43
N GLY A 171 9.61 3.22 -34.95
CA GLY A 171 8.87 2.24 -34.16
C GLY A 171 7.40 2.59 -33.96
N ALA A 172 6.75 1.89 -33.03
CA ALA A 172 5.31 2.00 -32.81
C ALA A 172 4.84 3.43 -32.52
N ILE A 173 5.62 4.19 -31.74
CA ILE A 173 5.26 5.56 -31.39
C ILE A 173 5.32 6.52 -32.58
N GLU A 174 6.23 6.29 -33.53
CA GLU A 174 6.30 7.09 -34.76
C GLU A 174 5.04 6.87 -35.62
N CYS A 175 4.66 5.60 -35.81
CA CYS A 175 3.46 5.27 -36.56
C CYS A 175 2.19 5.80 -35.86
N TYR A 176 2.16 5.78 -34.51
CA TYR A 176 1.05 6.35 -33.74
C TYR A 176 0.91 7.86 -33.96
N VAL A 177 2.00 8.62 -33.88
CA VAL A 177 2.00 10.08 -34.13
C VAL A 177 1.63 10.41 -35.58
N LYS A 178 2.06 9.60 -36.56
CA LYS A 178 1.69 9.78 -37.97
C LYS A 178 0.19 9.59 -38.21
N GLU A 179 -0.41 8.62 -37.53
CA GLU A 179 -1.83 8.31 -37.65
C GLU A 179 -2.71 9.30 -36.87
N TYR A 180 -2.24 9.77 -35.71
CA TYR A 180 -2.94 10.69 -34.81
C TYR A 180 -2.09 11.92 -34.49
N PRO A 181 -1.91 12.87 -35.43
CA PRO A 181 -1.07 14.05 -35.22
C PRO A 181 -1.54 14.95 -34.06
N GLU A 182 -2.84 14.94 -33.76
CA GLU A 182 -3.46 15.67 -32.66
C GLU A 182 -2.98 15.19 -31.28
N LEU A 183 -2.37 14.00 -31.19
CA LEU A 183 -1.75 13.48 -29.97
C LEU A 183 -0.78 14.48 -29.34
N LEU A 184 0.00 15.21 -30.15
CA LEU A 184 1.00 16.16 -29.65
C LEU A 184 0.39 17.31 -28.83
N SER A 185 -0.86 17.68 -29.12
CA SER A 185 -1.61 18.68 -28.35
C SER A 185 -2.20 18.13 -27.05
N ARG A 186 -2.28 16.81 -26.92
CA ARG A 186 -2.88 16.10 -25.77
C ARG A 186 -1.84 15.66 -24.74
N LEU A 187 -0.56 15.96 -24.95
CA LEU A 187 0.55 15.45 -24.13
C LEU A 187 0.58 15.99 -22.69
N LYS A 188 -0.20 17.04 -22.35
CA LYS A 188 -0.31 17.60 -20.98
C LYS A 188 1.04 17.96 -20.32
N ASN A 189 2.10 18.09 -21.11
CA ASN A 189 3.46 18.33 -20.63
C ASN A 189 3.84 19.81 -20.55
N GLY A 190 2.87 20.72 -20.75
CA GLY A 190 3.05 22.17 -20.64
C GLY A 190 3.86 22.80 -21.79
N LEU A 191 4.23 22.02 -22.81
CA LEU A 191 4.91 22.53 -24.00
C LEU A 191 3.91 22.85 -25.12
N PRO A 192 4.17 23.89 -25.93
CA PRO A 192 3.39 24.16 -27.13
C PRO A 192 3.63 23.11 -28.22
N ASP A 193 2.67 22.96 -29.13
CA ASP A 193 2.67 21.93 -30.19
C ASP A 193 3.92 21.96 -31.07
N ASN A 194 4.49 23.14 -31.34
CA ASN A 194 5.72 23.27 -32.12
C ASN A 194 6.92 22.63 -31.40
N GLN A 195 7.08 22.87 -30.09
CA GLN A 195 8.15 22.26 -29.29
C GLN A 195 7.91 20.75 -29.13
N ASN A 196 6.67 20.32 -28.94
CA ASN A 196 6.34 18.88 -28.95
C ASN A 196 6.67 18.22 -30.29
N SER A 197 6.46 18.93 -31.42
CA SER A 197 6.86 18.45 -32.74
C SER A 197 8.38 18.37 -32.92
N GLU A 198 9.12 19.35 -32.39
CA GLU A 198 10.60 19.35 -32.40
C GLU A 198 11.16 18.19 -31.59
N ILE A 199 10.65 17.96 -30.37
CA ILE A 199 11.01 16.80 -29.54
C ILE A 199 10.68 15.50 -30.28
N ALA A 200 9.49 15.39 -30.85
CA ALA A 200 9.06 14.20 -31.56
C ALA A 200 9.95 13.86 -32.76
N LYS A 201 10.48 14.86 -33.48
CA LYS A 201 11.32 14.65 -34.66
C LYS A 201 12.82 14.54 -34.37
N SER A 202 13.26 14.95 -33.17
CA SER A 202 14.67 14.96 -32.82
C SER A 202 15.25 13.54 -32.72
N ILE A 203 16.51 13.42 -33.13
CA ILE A 203 17.32 12.20 -33.04
C ILE A 203 18.60 12.41 -32.21
N SER A 204 18.69 13.50 -31.46
CA SER A 204 19.83 13.83 -30.60
C SER A 204 19.52 13.48 -29.15
N PRO A 205 20.07 12.38 -28.59
CA PRO A 205 19.81 11.96 -27.21
C PRO A 205 20.07 13.06 -26.19
N GLU A 206 21.21 13.75 -26.29
CA GLU A 206 21.63 14.79 -25.33
C GLU A 206 20.64 15.97 -25.28
N ASN A 207 20.24 16.49 -26.45
CA ASN A 207 19.29 17.59 -26.55
C ASN A 207 17.89 17.19 -26.05
N LEU A 208 17.47 15.96 -26.39
CA LEU A 208 16.20 15.40 -25.92
C LEU A 208 16.18 15.31 -24.38
N VAL A 209 17.21 14.71 -23.77
CA VAL A 209 17.29 14.57 -22.31
C VAL A 209 17.29 15.93 -21.64
N LYS A 210 18.11 16.88 -22.10
CA LYS A 210 18.18 18.23 -21.55
C LYS A 210 16.81 18.92 -21.58
N THR A 211 16.11 18.86 -22.71
CA THR A 211 14.81 19.52 -22.90
C THR A 211 13.74 18.89 -22.02
N ILE A 212 13.63 17.55 -22.05
CA ILE A 212 12.61 16.80 -21.31
C ILE A 212 12.82 16.97 -19.80
N VAL A 213 14.04 16.80 -19.30
CA VAL A 213 14.34 16.95 -17.86
C VAL A 213 14.08 18.39 -17.40
N SER A 214 14.48 19.39 -18.18
CA SER A 214 14.20 20.80 -17.85
C SER A 214 12.69 21.05 -17.73
N GLN A 215 11.89 20.48 -18.63
CA GLN A 215 10.44 20.62 -18.59
C GLN A 215 9.81 19.84 -17.42
N LEU A 216 10.27 18.62 -17.12
CA LEU A 216 9.83 17.85 -15.95
C LEU A 216 10.02 18.64 -14.65
N LYS A 217 11.13 19.38 -14.51
CA LYS A 217 11.39 20.22 -13.34
C LYS A 217 10.42 21.40 -13.19
N LEU A 218 9.82 21.86 -14.28
CA LEU A 218 8.86 22.98 -14.30
C LEU A 218 7.41 22.53 -14.09
N LEU A 219 7.11 21.26 -14.33
CA LEU A 219 5.76 20.73 -14.18
C LEU A 219 5.33 20.66 -12.71
N PRO A 220 4.05 20.91 -12.41
CA PRO A 220 3.47 20.75 -11.07
C PRO A 220 3.25 19.27 -10.75
N LEU A 221 4.32 18.47 -10.83
CA LEU A 221 4.28 17.03 -10.57
C LEU A 221 4.10 16.77 -9.08
N VAL A 222 3.46 15.63 -8.79
CA VAL A 222 3.37 15.12 -7.43
C VAL A 222 4.77 14.75 -6.95
N ARG A 223 5.31 15.56 -6.05
CA ARG A 223 6.61 15.38 -5.42
C ARG A 223 6.38 14.80 -4.03
N GLN A 224 7.14 13.78 -3.67
CA GLN A 224 7.07 13.24 -2.32
C GLN A 224 7.90 14.08 -1.35
N ASN A 225 7.41 14.18 -0.11
CA ASN A 225 8.18 14.58 1.06
C ASN A 225 8.97 13.40 1.70
N THR A 226 8.95 12.22 1.09
CA THR A 226 9.73 11.05 1.53
C THR A 226 11.07 11.00 0.77
N SER A 227 12.11 10.46 1.41
CA SER A 227 13.47 10.45 0.88
C SER A 227 13.67 9.62 -0.39
N MET A 228 12.76 8.68 -0.72
CA MET A 228 13.05 7.51 -1.57
C MET A 228 12.15 7.33 -2.82
N GLY A 229 11.14 8.18 -3.07
CA GLY A 229 10.27 8.02 -4.24
C GLY A 229 9.29 6.83 -4.24
N ARG A 230 9.28 5.99 -3.18
CA ARG A 230 8.33 4.88 -2.97
C ARG A 230 6.98 5.35 -2.43
N ASN A 231 5.88 4.65 -2.73
CA ASN A 231 4.57 4.96 -2.12
C ASN A 231 4.60 4.84 -0.59
N PHE A 232 3.79 5.68 0.07
CA PHE A 232 3.50 5.59 1.50
C PHE A 232 2.59 4.39 1.74
N ARG A 233 3.03 3.44 2.57
CA ARG A 233 2.36 2.16 2.78
C ARG A 233 1.66 2.12 4.12
N ILE A 234 0.36 1.82 4.08
CA ILE A 234 -0.48 1.66 5.25
C ILE A 234 -0.84 0.18 5.42
N LEU A 235 -0.65 -0.36 6.63
CA LEU A 235 -1.23 -1.64 7.05
C LEU A 235 -2.45 -1.36 7.92
N ALA A 236 -3.64 -1.76 7.48
CA ALA A 236 -4.89 -1.60 8.22
C ALA A 236 -5.41 -2.94 8.74
N LEU A 237 -5.64 -3.03 10.05
CA LEU A 237 -6.04 -4.27 10.73
C LEU A 237 -7.44 -4.09 11.33
N ASP A 238 -8.41 -4.84 10.81
CA ASP A 238 -9.81 -4.74 11.24
C ASP A 238 -9.99 -5.20 12.70
N GLY A 239 -11.03 -4.69 13.36
CA GLY A 239 -11.49 -5.19 14.65
C GLY A 239 -12.31 -6.47 14.53
N GLY A 240 -12.38 -7.26 15.61
CA GLY A 240 -13.08 -8.55 15.56
C GLY A 240 -12.90 -9.51 16.74
N GLY A 241 -12.50 -9.01 17.91
CA GLY A 241 -12.30 -9.83 19.11
C GLY A 241 -11.28 -10.95 18.89
N LEU A 242 -11.62 -12.17 19.30
CA LEU A 242 -10.74 -13.33 19.19
C LEU A 242 -10.47 -13.76 17.73
N ARG A 243 -11.27 -13.27 16.78
CA ARG A 243 -11.00 -13.45 15.34
C ARG A 243 -9.72 -12.76 14.87
N GLY A 244 -9.12 -11.89 15.69
CA GLY A 244 -7.74 -11.41 15.50
C GLY A 244 -6.71 -12.55 15.36
N THR A 245 -7.02 -13.76 15.84
CA THR A 245 -6.23 -14.98 15.59
C THR A 245 -6.02 -15.25 14.10
N PHE A 246 -7.05 -15.06 13.27
CA PHE A 246 -6.95 -15.21 11.81
C PHE A 246 -5.97 -14.18 11.24
N THR A 247 -6.13 -12.91 11.60
CA THR A 247 -5.25 -11.82 11.17
C THR A 247 -3.80 -12.07 11.58
N ALA A 248 -3.57 -12.48 12.84
CA ALA A 248 -2.24 -12.83 13.35
C ALA A 248 -1.61 -13.98 12.54
N ALA A 249 -2.39 -15.01 12.19
CA ALA A 249 -1.91 -16.13 11.39
C ALA A 249 -1.60 -15.76 9.93
N VAL A 250 -2.39 -14.88 9.31
CA VAL A 250 -2.07 -14.31 7.99
C VAL A 250 -0.72 -13.58 8.03
N LEU A 251 -0.55 -12.67 8.99
CA LEU A 251 0.68 -11.89 9.16
C LEU A 251 1.88 -12.79 9.48
N SER A 252 1.70 -13.78 10.36
CA SER A 252 2.73 -14.78 10.69
C SER A 252 3.14 -15.59 9.48
N LYS A 253 2.20 -15.95 8.60
CA LYS A 253 2.54 -16.68 7.38
C LYS A 253 3.34 -15.82 6.40
N TRP A 254 2.97 -14.56 6.22
CA TRP A 254 3.74 -13.65 5.38
C TRP A 254 5.15 -13.42 5.92
N ASP A 255 5.29 -13.19 7.22
CA ASP A 255 6.60 -12.95 7.86
C ASP A 255 7.54 -14.18 7.72
N ASP A 256 7.02 -15.39 7.93
CA ASP A 256 7.72 -16.67 7.68
C ASP A 256 8.22 -16.78 6.22
N MET A 257 7.34 -16.48 5.25
CA MET A 257 7.66 -16.56 3.83
C MET A 257 8.64 -15.48 3.36
N ILE A 258 8.65 -14.29 3.97
CA ILE A 258 9.65 -13.24 3.70
C ILE A 258 11.02 -13.66 4.26
N LYS A 259 11.07 -14.16 5.50
CA LYS A 259 12.32 -14.58 6.16
C LYS A 259 13.01 -15.71 5.43
N SER A 260 12.22 -16.67 4.95
CA SER A 260 12.71 -17.76 4.08
C SER A 260 13.32 -17.24 2.77
N GLY A 261 12.95 -16.03 2.34
CA GLY A 261 13.49 -15.32 1.19
C GLY A 261 14.58 -14.28 1.51
N GLY A 262 15.08 -14.21 2.75
CA GLY A 262 16.15 -13.30 3.17
C GLY A 262 15.72 -11.89 3.64
N GLY A 263 14.42 -11.66 3.90
CA GLY A 263 13.93 -10.41 4.50
C GLY A 263 13.86 -10.46 6.03
N ASN A 264 13.87 -9.28 6.69
CA ASN A 264 14.13 -9.20 8.13
C ASN A 264 12.93 -8.79 9.01
N SER A 265 11.90 -8.11 8.49
CA SER A 265 10.73 -7.71 9.29
C SER A 265 9.54 -7.24 8.43
N LEU A 266 8.35 -7.81 8.65
CA LEU A 266 7.11 -7.39 7.96
C LEU A 266 6.76 -5.92 8.22
N VAL A 267 6.82 -5.45 9.47
CA VAL A 267 6.39 -4.10 9.85
C VAL A 267 7.30 -3.02 9.24
N ALA A 268 8.56 -3.34 8.98
CA ALA A 268 9.55 -2.43 8.39
C ALA A 268 9.19 -1.99 6.94
N HIS A 269 8.17 -2.58 6.33
CA HIS A 269 7.66 -2.19 5.02
C HIS A 269 6.54 -1.13 5.07
N PHE A 270 6.01 -0.81 6.26
CA PHE A 270 4.84 0.07 6.39
C PHE A 270 5.19 1.37 7.12
N ASP A 271 4.80 2.50 6.52
CA ASP A 271 4.99 3.83 7.11
C ASP A 271 4.04 4.10 8.27
N LEU A 272 2.86 3.48 8.19
CA LEU A 272 1.79 3.64 9.16
C LEU A 272 1.06 2.32 9.32
N VAL A 273 0.86 1.91 10.56
CA VAL A 273 0.03 0.76 10.92
C VAL A 273 -1.17 1.27 11.70
N THR A 274 -2.36 0.85 11.30
CA THR A 274 -3.60 1.21 11.96
C THR A 274 -4.37 -0.03 12.35
N GLY A 275 -5.07 0.03 13.47
CA GLY A 275 -5.80 -1.10 13.98
C GLY A 275 -6.90 -0.67 14.93
N THR A 276 -8.05 -1.33 14.83
CA THR A 276 -9.21 -1.11 15.71
C THR A 276 -9.44 -2.31 16.60
N SER A 277 -9.71 -2.10 17.90
CA SER A 277 -10.01 -3.17 18.85
C SER A 277 -8.90 -4.24 18.87
N THR A 278 -9.21 -5.51 18.59
CA THR A 278 -8.18 -6.56 18.41
C THR A 278 -7.10 -6.17 17.39
N GLY A 279 -7.46 -5.47 16.31
CA GLY A 279 -6.53 -4.91 15.34
C GLY A 279 -5.58 -3.88 15.96
N ALA A 280 -6.03 -3.12 16.96
CA ALA A 280 -5.18 -2.19 17.71
C ALA A 280 -4.12 -2.93 18.52
N ILE A 281 -4.48 -4.04 19.17
CA ILE A 281 -3.53 -4.90 19.91
C ILE A 281 -2.47 -5.43 18.95
N LEU A 282 -2.88 -5.92 17.77
CA LEU A 282 -1.97 -6.36 16.70
C LEU A 282 -1.06 -5.21 16.24
N ALA A 283 -1.63 -4.04 15.90
CA ALA A 283 -0.90 -2.88 15.39
C ALA A 283 0.13 -2.37 16.41
N ILE A 284 -0.27 -2.23 17.68
CA ILE A 284 0.61 -1.82 18.77
C ILE A 284 1.70 -2.87 19.00
N GLY A 285 1.36 -4.17 19.00
CA GLY A 285 2.34 -5.25 19.13
C GLY A 285 3.42 -5.20 18.05
N LEU A 286 3.01 -5.08 16.77
CA LEU A 286 3.94 -4.91 15.65
C LEU A 286 4.78 -3.65 15.79
N GLY A 287 4.15 -2.53 16.14
CA GLY A 287 4.81 -1.25 16.36
C GLY A 287 5.82 -1.31 17.51
N LEU A 288 5.61 -2.15 18.51
CA LEU A 288 6.52 -2.36 19.64
C LEU A 288 7.58 -3.45 19.36
N GLY A 289 7.67 -3.92 18.13
CA GLY A 289 8.68 -4.88 17.68
C GLY A 289 8.37 -6.35 17.96
N LEU A 290 7.14 -6.69 18.38
CA LEU A 290 6.72 -8.09 18.46
C LEU A 290 6.61 -8.69 17.06
N THR A 291 7.10 -9.91 16.92
CA THR A 291 6.93 -10.67 15.69
C THR A 291 5.46 -11.10 15.53
N PRO A 292 4.98 -11.22 14.28
CA PRO A 292 3.64 -11.76 14.04
C PRO A 292 3.39 -13.14 14.67
N LEU A 293 4.44 -13.97 14.82
CA LEU A 293 4.35 -15.26 15.49
C LEU A 293 4.08 -15.12 16.99
N GLU A 294 4.81 -14.24 17.70
CA GLU A 294 4.57 -13.95 19.11
C GLU A 294 3.15 -13.44 19.34
N ILE A 295 2.63 -12.61 18.43
CA ILE A 295 1.24 -12.13 18.50
C ILE A 295 0.24 -13.27 18.27
N LEU A 296 0.50 -14.18 17.33
CA LEU A 296 -0.35 -15.37 17.14
C LEU A 296 -0.36 -16.27 18.37
N GLU A 297 0.81 -16.51 18.98
CA GLU A 297 0.94 -17.28 20.22
C GLU A 297 0.23 -16.60 21.39
N PHE A 298 0.25 -15.26 21.46
CA PHE A 298 -0.54 -14.50 22.41
C PHE A 298 -2.04 -14.82 22.30
N TYR A 299 -2.62 -14.81 21.09
CA TYR A 299 -4.03 -15.15 20.92
C TYR A 299 -4.35 -16.61 21.27
N ARG A 300 -3.47 -17.55 20.90
CA ARG A 300 -3.62 -18.98 21.23
C ARG A 300 -3.59 -19.23 22.75
N ASN A 301 -2.64 -18.61 23.44
CA ASN A 301 -2.37 -18.89 24.84
C ASN A 301 -3.22 -18.05 25.79
N GLN A 302 -3.43 -16.77 25.47
CA GLN A 302 -4.12 -15.81 26.34
C GLN A 302 -5.55 -15.49 25.92
N GLY A 303 -5.91 -15.72 24.65
CA GLY A 303 -7.28 -15.55 24.17
C GLY A 303 -8.35 -16.24 25.03
N PRO A 304 -8.15 -17.52 25.43
CA PRO A 304 -9.08 -18.21 26.33
C PRO A 304 -9.26 -17.57 27.72
N ASN A 305 -8.26 -16.81 28.19
CA ASN A 305 -8.29 -16.10 29.47
C ASN A 305 -8.97 -14.73 29.34
N ILE A 306 -8.82 -14.07 28.19
CA ILE A 306 -9.45 -12.77 27.89
C ILE A 306 -10.95 -12.93 27.59
N PHE A 307 -11.36 -14.03 26.96
CA PHE A 307 -12.75 -14.27 26.52
C PHE A 307 -13.36 -15.55 27.14
N PRO A 308 -13.80 -15.54 28.42
CA PRO A 308 -14.35 -16.73 29.09
C PRO A 308 -15.81 -17.05 28.69
N LYS A 309 -16.16 -18.35 28.67
CA LYS A 309 -17.35 -18.94 28.03
C LYS A 309 -18.72 -18.64 28.68
N ASN A 310 -18.80 -18.17 29.93
CA ASN A 310 -20.01 -18.31 30.75
C ASN A 310 -20.97 -17.11 30.70
N ARG A 311 -21.94 -17.14 29.77
CA ARG A 311 -23.03 -16.15 29.64
C ARG A 311 -23.98 -16.06 30.86
N LYS A 312 -24.08 -17.10 31.70
CA LYS A 312 -25.02 -17.09 32.86
C LYS A 312 -24.53 -16.26 34.06
N LEU A 313 -23.24 -15.94 34.13
CA LEU A 313 -22.65 -15.16 35.22
C LEU A 313 -22.55 -13.65 34.89
N ARG A 314 -22.93 -13.23 33.67
CA ARG A 314 -22.90 -11.82 33.22
C ARG A 314 -24.02 -10.95 33.81
N HIS A 315 -25.15 -11.54 34.22
CA HIS A 315 -26.28 -10.77 34.74
C HIS A 315 -26.21 -10.44 36.23
N TRP A 316 -25.30 -11.07 36.99
CA TRP A 316 -25.22 -10.88 38.45
C TRP A 316 -23.87 -10.32 38.93
N LEU A 317 -22.79 -10.45 38.16
CA LEU A 317 -21.47 -9.89 38.46
C LEU A 317 -20.93 -9.12 37.24
N LYS A 318 -20.53 -7.88 37.50
CA LYS A 318 -20.14 -6.81 36.58
C LYS A 318 -19.01 -7.18 35.60
N SER A 319 -19.04 -6.53 34.43
CA SER A 319 -17.99 -6.35 33.41
C SER A 319 -16.59 -5.95 33.93
N LYS A 320 -16.48 -5.55 35.20
CA LYS A 320 -15.23 -5.22 35.91
C LYS A 320 -14.16 -6.31 35.90
N HIS A 321 -14.53 -7.59 35.79
CA HIS A 321 -13.54 -8.67 35.86
C HIS A 321 -12.84 -8.93 34.50
N GLU A 322 -13.52 -8.65 33.39
CA GLU A 322 -12.99 -8.86 32.02
C GLU A 322 -11.95 -7.76 31.66
N SER A 323 -12.20 -6.50 32.02
CA SER A 323 -11.28 -5.38 31.77
C SER A 323 -9.97 -5.46 32.59
N THR A 324 -10.03 -5.90 33.85
CA THR A 324 -8.83 -6.11 34.68
C THR A 324 -7.95 -7.24 34.16
N THR A 325 -8.57 -8.29 33.59
CA THR A 325 -7.85 -9.44 33.04
C THR A 325 -7.14 -9.05 31.75
N LEU A 326 -7.83 -8.37 30.83
CA LEU A 326 -7.23 -7.85 29.61
C LEU A 326 -6.09 -6.87 29.92
N ARG A 327 -6.28 -5.91 30.85
CA ARG A 327 -5.21 -4.99 31.27
C ARG A 327 -3.98 -5.73 31.77
N LYS A 328 -4.15 -6.74 32.65
CA LYS A 328 -3.02 -7.51 33.19
C LYS A 328 -2.25 -8.23 32.09
N VAL A 329 -2.97 -8.90 31.20
CA VAL A 329 -2.38 -9.64 30.07
C VAL A 329 -1.64 -8.69 29.11
N LEU A 330 -2.22 -7.53 28.80
CA LEU A 330 -1.55 -6.51 27.98
C LEU A 330 -0.33 -5.91 28.70
N GLN A 331 -0.40 -5.71 30.02
CA GLN A 331 0.73 -5.22 30.81
C GLN A 331 1.90 -6.21 30.81
N GLU A 332 1.64 -7.52 30.84
CA GLU A 332 2.68 -8.56 30.75
C GLU A 332 3.41 -8.52 29.39
N VAL A 333 2.72 -8.16 28.31
CA VAL A 333 3.27 -8.15 26.94
C VAL A 333 3.89 -6.80 26.57
N PHE A 334 3.19 -5.69 26.87
CA PHE A 334 3.59 -4.36 26.47
C PHE A 334 4.43 -3.63 27.54
N GLY A 335 4.27 -3.99 28.81
CA GLY A 335 4.89 -3.27 29.92
C GLY A 335 4.45 -1.81 29.96
N ASP A 336 5.33 -0.94 30.46
CA ASP A 336 5.08 0.50 30.59
C ASP A 336 5.47 1.30 29.33
N ARG A 337 5.63 0.61 28.20
CA ARG A 337 6.01 1.22 26.92
C ARG A 337 4.96 2.22 26.46
N LYS A 338 5.41 3.34 25.90
CA LYS A 338 4.59 4.43 25.38
C LYS A 338 4.63 4.45 23.87
N LEU A 339 3.48 4.70 23.23
CA LEU A 339 3.36 4.60 21.78
C LEU A 339 4.35 5.50 21.03
N SER A 340 4.46 6.77 21.41
CA SER A 340 5.24 7.77 20.66
C SER A 340 6.75 7.68 20.83
N TYR A 341 7.22 6.91 21.81
CA TYR A 341 8.64 6.76 22.14
C TYR A 341 9.16 5.38 21.72
N ASP A 342 8.39 4.33 21.97
CA ASP A 342 8.84 2.95 21.80
C ASP A 342 8.42 2.34 20.45
N SER A 343 7.49 2.95 19.71
CA SER A 343 7.01 2.39 18.46
C SER A 343 7.97 2.61 17.28
N CYS A 344 8.27 1.55 16.53
CA CYS A 344 9.10 1.57 15.32
C CYS A 344 8.34 2.03 14.06
N CYS A 345 7.02 2.19 14.11
CA CYS A 345 6.21 2.71 13.01
C CYS A 345 5.19 3.74 13.51
N ARG A 346 4.59 4.52 12.60
CA ARG A 346 3.50 5.43 12.99
C ARG A 346 2.24 4.61 13.28
N LEU A 347 1.57 4.90 14.38
CA LEU A 347 0.33 4.19 14.76
C LEU A 347 -0.88 5.12 14.68
N VAL A 348 -1.99 4.58 14.20
CA VAL A 348 -3.33 5.19 14.26
C VAL A 348 -4.31 4.20 14.84
N ILE A 349 -4.86 4.51 16.01
CA ILE A 349 -5.66 3.59 16.82
C ILE A 349 -7.03 4.24 17.06
N PRO A 350 -8.06 3.88 16.28
CA PRO A 350 -9.39 4.45 16.43
C PRO A 350 -10.02 4.11 17.79
N THR A 351 -10.75 5.07 18.35
CA THR A 351 -11.51 4.96 19.60
C THR A 351 -12.71 5.91 19.55
N VAL A 352 -13.56 5.90 20.58
CA VAL A 352 -14.63 6.88 20.76
C VAL A 352 -14.47 7.52 22.14
N ARG A 353 -14.43 8.85 22.22
CA ARG A 353 -14.57 9.55 23.50
C ARG A 353 -15.99 9.34 24.02
N ALA A 354 -16.11 8.74 25.21
CA ALA A 354 -17.39 8.42 25.81
C ALA A 354 -18.22 9.68 26.10
N ILE A 355 -17.54 10.77 26.45
CA ILE A 355 -18.17 12.09 26.57
C ILE A 355 -18.57 12.53 25.16
N HIS A 356 -19.86 12.79 24.96
CA HIS A 356 -20.48 13.16 23.67
C HIS A 356 -20.47 12.10 22.55
N GLY A 357 -19.78 10.97 22.72
CA GLY A 357 -19.76 9.90 21.72
C GLY A 357 -18.99 10.29 20.46
N GLU A 358 -17.87 11.01 20.62
CA GLU A 358 -17.10 11.57 19.52
C GLU A 358 -16.06 10.58 18.99
N ALA A 359 -16.02 10.42 17.67
CA ALA A 359 -15.00 9.64 16.99
C ALA A 359 -13.61 10.27 17.21
N GLU A 360 -12.63 9.46 17.57
CA GLU A 360 -11.27 9.90 17.88
C GLU A 360 -10.24 8.87 17.40
N ALA A 361 -9.00 9.30 17.18
CA ALA A 361 -7.89 8.40 16.90
C ALA A 361 -6.68 8.72 17.78
N ILE A 362 -6.28 7.75 18.60
CA ILE A 362 -5.02 7.78 19.33
C ILE A 362 -3.90 7.56 18.32
N VAL A 363 -2.94 8.48 18.25
CA VAL A 363 -1.84 8.39 17.28
C VAL A 363 -0.49 8.56 17.94
N THR A 364 0.56 8.04 17.30
CA THR A 364 1.92 8.46 17.64
C THR A 364 2.12 9.94 17.35
N ALA A 365 2.94 10.61 18.15
CA ALA A 365 3.31 12.01 17.95
C ALA A 365 4.30 12.17 16.78
N HIS A 366 3.80 11.94 15.56
CA HIS A 366 4.57 11.94 14.32
C HIS A 366 4.56 13.28 13.57
N CYS A 367 3.85 14.28 14.08
CA CYS A 367 3.99 15.68 13.68
C CYS A 367 3.58 16.61 14.82
N GLN A 368 3.93 17.90 14.71
CA GLN A 368 3.77 18.90 15.78
C GLN A 368 2.32 19.03 16.28
N ASP A 369 1.33 18.82 15.40
CA ASP A 369 -0.10 18.94 15.72
C ASP A 369 -0.69 17.66 16.34
N ARG A 370 0.08 16.56 16.48
CA ARG A 370 -0.39 15.24 16.92
C ARG A 370 0.22 14.79 18.25
N THR A 371 0.40 15.71 19.19
CA THR A 371 1.04 15.45 20.49
C THR A 371 0.08 15.10 21.63
N ALA A 372 -1.24 15.17 21.41
CA ALA A 372 -2.26 14.95 22.44
C ALA A 372 -2.11 13.63 23.20
N PHE A 373 -1.68 12.57 22.50
CA PHE A 373 -1.49 11.22 23.05
C PHE A 373 -0.01 10.84 23.18
N GLN A 374 0.91 11.82 23.21
CA GLN A 374 2.34 11.54 23.23
C GLN A 374 2.78 10.61 24.37
N ASP A 375 2.15 10.77 25.54
CA ASP A 375 2.48 10.02 26.76
C ASP A 375 1.59 8.79 27.02
N ILE A 376 0.65 8.47 26.12
CA ILE A 376 -0.22 7.31 26.31
C ILE A 376 0.59 6.01 26.30
N THR A 377 0.30 5.13 27.26
CA THR A 377 0.90 3.79 27.29
C THR A 377 0.29 2.93 26.20
N ALA A 378 1.05 1.94 25.74
CA ALA A 378 0.57 0.94 24.80
C ALA A 378 -0.64 0.16 25.35
N VAL A 379 -0.64 -0.12 26.65
CA VAL A 379 -1.74 -0.80 27.35
C VAL A 379 -3.01 0.06 27.33
N ASP A 380 -2.92 1.34 27.69
CA ASP A 380 -4.08 2.23 27.73
C ASP A 380 -4.66 2.48 26.34
N ALA A 381 -3.81 2.62 25.32
CA ALA A 381 -4.27 2.77 23.94
C ALA A 381 -4.98 1.51 23.41
N ALA A 382 -4.44 0.33 23.69
CA ALA A 382 -5.06 -0.94 23.32
C ALA A 382 -6.42 -1.13 24.02
N LEU A 383 -6.51 -0.79 25.31
CA LEU A 383 -7.77 -0.84 26.07
C LEU A 383 -8.80 0.17 25.54
N ALA A 384 -8.37 1.40 25.25
CA ALA A 384 -9.24 2.45 24.70
C ALA A 384 -9.89 2.03 23.38
N SER A 385 -9.14 1.35 22.51
CA SER A 385 -9.68 0.86 21.23
C SER A 385 -10.51 -0.42 21.38
N SER A 386 -10.34 -1.19 22.45
CA SER A 386 -10.98 -2.51 22.63
C SER A 386 -12.14 -2.53 23.63
N ALA A 387 -12.54 -1.37 24.16
CA ALA A 387 -13.59 -1.23 25.18
C ALA A 387 -15.01 -1.40 24.59
N ALA A 388 -15.29 -2.59 24.04
CA ALA A 388 -16.52 -2.85 23.30
C ALA A 388 -17.73 -2.79 24.24
N PRO A 389 -18.73 -1.92 23.98
CA PRO A 389 -19.93 -1.87 24.78
C PRO A 389 -20.55 -3.27 24.86
N THR A 390 -20.91 -3.70 26.07
CA THR A 390 -21.42 -5.05 26.43
C THR A 390 -20.39 -6.18 26.61
N PHE A 391 -19.14 -6.00 26.19
CA PHE A 391 -18.05 -6.96 26.43
C PHE A 391 -17.05 -6.46 27.48
N PHE A 392 -16.66 -5.19 27.45
CA PHE A 392 -15.70 -4.62 28.38
C PHE A 392 -16.22 -3.32 29.01
N ASP A 393 -15.71 -2.99 30.19
CA ASP A 393 -15.91 -1.66 30.81
C ASP A 393 -15.20 -0.57 30.01
N GLU A 394 -15.65 0.68 30.20
CA GLU A 394 -15.00 1.85 29.63
C GLU A 394 -13.51 1.93 30.01
N ALA A 395 -12.68 2.30 29.03
CA ALA A 395 -11.26 2.50 29.26
C ALA A 395 -11.02 3.91 29.78
N VAL A 396 -10.36 4.01 30.91
CA VAL A 396 -10.04 5.27 31.56
C VAL A 396 -8.56 5.57 31.36
N TRP A 397 -8.26 6.76 30.86
CA TRP A 397 -6.90 7.27 30.77
C TRP A 397 -6.80 8.57 31.58
N GLU A 398 -5.85 8.60 32.52
CA GLU A 398 -5.53 9.80 33.28
C GLU A 398 -4.60 10.68 32.42
N ALA A 399 -5.18 11.42 31.48
CA ALA A 399 -4.43 12.31 30.60
C ALA A 399 -3.81 13.48 31.39
N PRO A 400 -2.78 14.16 30.85
CA PRO A 400 -2.11 15.26 31.55
C PRO A 400 -3.04 16.41 31.98
N ILE A 401 -4.12 16.63 31.24
CA ILE A 401 -5.05 17.76 31.47
C ILE A 401 -6.27 17.31 32.26
N ALA A 402 -6.91 16.23 31.84
CA ALA A 402 -8.13 15.73 32.45
C ALA A 402 -8.26 14.23 32.22
N LYS A 403 -9.04 13.60 33.10
CA LYS A 403 -9.42 12.20 32.93
C LYS A 403 -10.29 12.03 31.68
N GLU A 404 -9.90 11.11 30.83
CA GLU A 404 -10.64 10.76 29.61
C GLU A 404 -11.19 9.35 29.70
N THR A 405 -12.33 9.13 29.06
CA THR A 405 -13.02 7.84 29.05
C THR A 405 -13.33 7.46 27.62
N PHE A 406 -13.01 6.24 27.25
CA PHE A 406 -13.03 5.74 25.89
C PHE A 406 -13.89 4.48 25.74
N LEU A 407 -14.47 4.34 24.55
CA LEU A 407 -15.17 3.16 24.06
C LEU A 407 -14.48 2.63 22.79
N ASP A 408 -14.80 1.38 22.43
CA ASP A 408 -14.21 0.70 21.26
C ASP A 408 -14.36 1.51 19.97
N GLY A 409 -13.26 1.57 19.20
CA GLY A 409 -13.21 2.26 17.91
C GLY A 409 -14.09 1.62 16.84
N GLY A 410 -14.43 0.33 17.00
CA GLY A 410 -15.31 -0.42 16.13
C GLY A 410 -16.70 0.19 16.01
N ILE A 411 -17.12 1.02 16.96
CA ILE A 411 -18.39 1.77 16.88
C ILE A 411 -18.45 2.62 15.60
N TRP A 412 -17.33 3.14 15.10
CA TRP A 412 -17.31 4.01 13.91
C TRP A 412 -16.27 3.62 12.84
N ALA A 413 -15.21 2.89 13.21
CA ALA A 413 -14.13 2.50 12.32
C ALA A 413 -13.64 1.07 12.57
N ASN A 414 -14.51 0.06 12.47
CA ASN A 414 -14.08 -1.34 12.61
C ASN A 414 -13.08 -1.76 11.51
N ASN A 415 -13.21 -1.20 10.31
CA ASN A 415 -12.19 -1.18 9.28
C ASN A 415 -11.48 0.19 9.29
N PRO A 416 -10.24 0.29 9.80
CA PRO A 416 -9.60 1.57 10.10
C PRO A 416 -8.91 2.28 8.90
N ILE A 417 -9.17 1.87 7.66
CA ILE A 417 -8.52 2.46 6.48
C ILE A 417 -8.77 3.98 6.39
N LEU A 418 -10.01 4.43 6.58
CA LEU A 418 -10.36 5.85 6.44
C LEU A 418 -9.69 6.75 7.50
N PRO A 419 -9.67 6.40 8.81
CA PRO A 419 -8.87 7.12 9.79
C PRO A 419 -7.40 7.24 9.38
N ALA A 420 -6.79 6.16 8.87
CA ALA A 420 -5.40 6.19 8.44
C ALA A 420 -5.16 7.04 7.19
N LEU A 421 -6.08 7.02 6.22
CA LEU A 421 -6.03 7.91 5.06
C LEU A 421 -6.18 9.38 5.45
N ALA A 422 -7.11 9.68 6.36
CA ALA A 422 -7.26 11.03 6.89
C ALA A 422 -5.97 11.50 7.57
N GLU A 423 -5.32 10.64 8.37
CA GLU A 423 -4.04 10.93 9.00
C GLU A 423 -2.94 11.23 7.97
N ALA A 424 -2.77 10.32 7.02
CA ALA A 424 -1.73 10.41 5.99
C ALA A 424 -1.89 11.68 5.13
N VAL A 425 -3.10 11.98 4.69
CA VAL A 425 -3.36 13.12 3.80
C VAL A 425 -3.35 14.44 4.56
N ARG A 426 -4.07 14.53 5.69
CA ARG A 426 -4.28 15.81 6.38
C ARG A 426 -3.09 16.22 7.22
N HIS A 427 -2.45 15.28 7.92
CA HIS A 427 -1.41 15.55 8.91
C HIS A 427 -0.01 15.28 8.36
N LEU A 428 0.19 14.15 7.68
CA LEU A 428 1.48 13.82 7.05
C LEU A 428 1.66 14.46 5.65
N LYS A 429 0.62 15.10 5.11
CA LYS A 429 0.62 15.78 3.80
C LYS A 429 0.99 14.87 2.65
N ILE A 430 0.63 13.59 2.75
CA ILE A 430 0.88 12.61 1.71
C ILE A 430 -0.24 12.72 0.66
N PRO A 431 0.09 12.93 -0.64
CA PRO A 431 -0.90 12.91 -1.71
C PRO A 431 -1.60 11.55 -1.81
N LEU A 432 -2.92 11.52 -2.08
CA LEU A 432 -3.70 10.28 -2.18
C LEU A 432 -3.13 9.31 -3.22
N ASP A 433 -2.67 9.83 -4.36
CA ASP A 433 -2.02 9.06 -5.42
C ASP A 433 -0.60 8.60 -5.07
N ARG A 434 -0.18 8.75 -3.81
CA ARG A 434 1.07 8.23 -3.25
C ARG A 434 0.85 7.26 -2.11
N ILE A 435 -0.40 6.88 -1.82
CA ILE A 435 -0.72 5.97 -0.72
C ILE A 435 -1.09 4.60 -1.29
N ASP A 436 -0.49 3.55 -0.74
CA ASP A 436 -0.89 2.17 -0.94
C ASP A 436 -1.37 1.60 0.40
N VAL A 437 -2.50 0.90 0.40
CA VAL A 437 -3.13 0.35 1.61
C VAL A 437 -3.28 -1.16 1.48
N LEU A 438 -2.71 -1.90 2.44
CA LEU A 438 -3.00 -3.30 2.68
C LEU A 438 -3.94 -3.40 3.88
N SER A 439 -5.16 -3.88 3.66
CA SER A 439 -6.12 -4.10 4.76
C SER A 439 -6.33 -5.59 5.01
N VAL A 440 -6.27 -6.03 6.26
CA VAL A 440 -6.48 -7.43 6.66
C VAL A 440 -7.70 -7.52 7.57
N GLY A 441 -8.72 -8.25 7.11
CA GLY A 441 -9.95 -8.48 7.86
C GLY A 441 -9.84 -9.60 8.90
N THR A 442 -10.86 -9.73 9.75
CA THR A 442 -10.94 -10.76 10.80
C THR A 442 -11.97 -11.84 10.48
N MET A 443 -12.10 -12.25 9.21
CA MET A 443 -13.14 -13.14 8.70
C MET A 443 -14.56 -12.54 8.77
N GLY A 444 -15.17 -12.32 7.61
CA GLY A 444 -16.57 -11.91 7.50
C GLY A 444 -17.52 -13.11 7.44
N SER A 445 -18.80 -12.87 7.66
CA SER A 445 -19.86 -13.86 7.42
C SER A 445 -20.80 -13.38 6.34
N GLU A 446 -21.30 -14.33 5.53
CA GLU A 446 -22.39 -14.10 4.56
C GLU A 446 -23.74 -14.07 5.27
N THR A 447 -23.85 -13.29 6.35
CA THR A 447 -25.07 -13.22 7.14
C THR A 447 -26.19 -12.60 6.32
N ASP A 448 -27.26 -13.37 6.11
CA ASP A 448 -28.46 -12.87 5.47
C ASP A 448 -29.30 -12.07 6.48
N PHE A 449 -29.19 -10.75 6.42
CA PHE A 449 -29.99 -9.86 7.26
C PHE A 449 -31.47 -9.80 6.85
N THR A 450 -31.87 -10.36 5.68
CA THR A 450 -33.27 -10.35 5.24
C THR A 450 -34.17 -11.14 6.17
N GLU A 451 -33.64 -12.16 6.87
CA GLU A 451 -34.39 -12.89 7.88
C GLU A 451 -34.85 -12.01 9.05
N SER A 452 -34.20 -10.85 9.29
CA SER A 452 -34.56 -9.93 10.37
C SER A 452 -35.65 -8.91 9.94
N LEU A 453 -35.94 -8.80 8.64
CA LEU A 453 -36.92 -7.85 8.11
C LEU A 453 -38.35 -8.17 8.59
N GLY A 454 -39.13 -7.14 8.88
CA GLY A 454 -40.52 -7.27 9.32
C GLY A 454 -40.73 -7.82 10.74
N LYS A 455 -39.68 -8.31 11.42
CA LYS A 455 -39.75 -8.90 12.77
C LYS A 455 -39.67 -7.88 13.92
N GLY A 456 -39.67 -6.59 13.61
CA GLY A 456 -39.60 -5.49 14.59
C GLY A 456 -38.35 -5.55 15.47
N LYS A 457 -38.36 -4.82 16.61
CA LYS A 457 -37.19 -4.70 17.50
C LYS A 457 -36.65 -6.05 18.01
N ALA A 458 -37.54 -7.02 18.24
CA ALA A 458 -37.15 -8.34 18.76
C ALA A 458 -36.38 -9.18 17.72
N GLY A 459 -36.74 -9.08 16.44
CA GLY A 459 -36.02 -9.77 15.37
C GLY A 459 -34.65 -9.18 15.06
N TRP A 460 -34.48 -7.86 15.23
CA TRP A 460 -33.21 -7.17 15.04
C TRP A 460 -32.25 -7.25 16.22
N ALA A 461 -32.77 -7.39 17.45
CA ALA A 461 -31.96 -7.46 18.67
C ALA A 461 -30.71 -8.38 18.58
N PRO A 462 -30.76 -9.60 18.00
CA PRO A 462 -29.58 -10.46 17.91
C PRO A 462 -28.56 -10.02 16.85
N THR A 463 -28.94 -9.25 15.84
CA THR A 463 -28.10 -8.94 14.65
C THR A 463 -27.78 -7.45 14.49
N ASN A 464 -28.30 -6.60 15.39
CA ASN A 464 -28.22 -5.14 15.25
C ASN A 464 -26.78 -4.62 15.23
N ALA A 465 -25.90 -5.14 16.09
CA ALA A 465 -24.50 -4.74 16.08
C ALA A 465 -23.79 -5.24 14.80
N ASP A 466 -24.08 -6.49 14.40
CA ASP A 466 -23.45 -7.13 13.23
C ASP A 466 -23.77 -6.38 11.94
N ILE A 467 -25.01 -5.89 11.75
CA ILE A 467 -25.35 -5.11 10.55
C ILE A 467 -24.64 -3.75 10.53
N PHE A 468 -24.49 -3.07 11.67
CA PHE A 468 -23.76 -1.81 11.72
C PHE A 468 -22.26 -2.01 11.44
N PHE A 469 -21.64 -3.07 11.99
CA PHE A 469 -20.26 -3.41 11.68
C PHE A 469 -20.07 -3.79 10.21
N ALA A 470 -20.90 -4.67 9.67
CA ALA A 470 -20.82 -5.08 8.26
C ALA A 470 -21.01 -3.89 7.30
N ALA A 471 -21.97 -3.01 7.58
CA ALA A 471 -22.24 -1.83 6.76
C ALA A 471 -21.06 -0.84 6.78
N GLN A 472 -20.51 -0.52 7.95
CA GLN A 472 -19.38 0.42 8.04
C GLN A 472 -18.09 -0.17 7.44
N GLU A 473 -17.83 -1.47 7.61
CA GLU A 473 -16.64 -2.14 7.06
C GLU A 473 -16.66 -2.12 5.53
N HIS A 474 -17.84 -2.44 4.96
CA HIS A 474 -18.06 -2.38 3.53
C HIS A 474 -17.94 -0.95 3.01
N ALA A 475 -18.58 0.01 3.68
CA ALA A 475 -18.50 1.43 3.30
C ALA A 475 -17.06 1.95 3.33
N ALA A 476 -16.28 1.61 4.35
CA ALA A 476 -14.87 1.98 4.44
C ALA A 476 -14.03 1.38 3.30
N SER A 477 -14.27 0.13 2.93
CA SER A 477 -13.60 -0.52 1.79
C SER A 477 -13.94 0.15 0.46
N VAL A 478 -15.24 0.38 0.18
CA VAL A 478 -15.69 1.01 -1.07
C VAL A 478 -15.19 2.45 -1.18
N MET A 479 -15.21 3.21 -0.09
CA MET A 479 -14.66 4.56 -0.07
C MET A 479 -13.15 4.57 -0.30
N ALA A 480 -12.41 3.65 0.33
CA ALA A 480 -10.97 3.52 0.11
C ALA A 480 -10.64 3.19 -1.36
N GLU A 481 -11.37 2.24 -1.97
CA GLU A 481 -11.23 1.93 -3.40
C GLU A 481 -11.56 3.13 -4.28
N SER A 482 -12.57 3.93 -3.90
CA SER A 482 -12.94 5.15 -4.64
C SER A 482 -11.86 6.24 -4.56
N PHE A 483 -11.14 6.35 -3.45
CA PHE A 483 -10.05 7.31 -3.28
C PHE A 483 -8.73 6.87 -3.93
N LEU A 484 -8.42 5.57 -3.87
CA LEU A 484 -7.08 5.05 -4.20
C LEU A 484 -7.05 4.27 -5.53
N GLY A 485 -8.17 3.69 -5.96
CA GLY A 485 -8.23 2.74 -7.05
C GLY A 485 -7.80 1.31 -6.67
N PRO A 486 -8.15 0.32 -7.50
CA PRO A 486 -7.95 -1.11 -7.23
C PRO A 486 -6.47 -1.54 -7.24
N ALA A 487 -5.58 -0.75 -7.86
CA ALA A 487 -4.15 -1.07 -7.86
C ALA A 487 -3.42 -0.60 -6.59
N ARG A 488 -4.05 0.21 -5.74
CA ARG A 488 -3.43 0.79 -4.52
C ARG A 488 -4.04 0.30 -3.21
N HIS A 489 -5.29 -0.15 -3.24
CA HIS A 489 -5.90 -0.86 -2.12
C HIS A 489 -5.90 -2.37 -2.38
N LEU A 490 -5.40 -3.15 -1.43
CA LEU A 490 -5.51 -4.61 -1.42
C LEU A 490 -6.15 -5.05 -0.11
N ARG A 491 -7.28 -5.76 -0.20
CA ARG A 491 -7.95 -6.37 0.95
C ARG A 491 -7.69 -7.87 1.00
N VAL A 492 -7.20 -8.36 2.13
CA VAL A 492 -7.04 -9.78 2.44
C VAL A 492 -8.04 -10.12 3.53
N ASN A 493 -9.04 -10.92 3.19
CA ASN A 493 -10.03 -11.41 4.13
C ASN A 493 -10.61 -12.73 3.64
N GLN A 494 -11.31 -13.46 4.50
CA GLN A 494 -12.08 -14.65 4.15
C GLN A 494 -13.55 -14.46 4.54
N GLN A 495 -14.47 -14.89 3.69
CA GLN A 495 -15.89 -15.01 4.05
C GLN A 495 -16.18 -16.44 4.50
N THR A 496 -16.99 -16.62 5.54
CA THR A 496 -17.46 -17.92 6.01
C THR A 496 -18.98 -18.04 5.92
N PRO A 497 -19.52 -19.25 5.63
CA PRO A 497 -20.97 -19.47 5.56
C PRO A 497 -21.69 -19.22 6.90
N SER A 498 -20.99 -19.43 8.01
CA SER A 498 -21.50 -19.16 9.36
C SER A 498 -20.57 -18.20 10.08
N ALA A 499 -21.16 -17.31 10.88
CA ALA A 499 -20.42 -16.35 11.70
C ALA A 499 -19.71 -17.06 12.85
N ILE A 500 -18.38 -16.95 12.90
CA ILE A 500 -17.60 -17.27 14.09
C ILE A 500 -17.80 -16.12 15.08
N LYS A 501 -18.17 -16.44 16.33
CA LYS A 501 -18.42 -15.40 17.34
C LYS A 501 -17.10 -14.75 17.79
N LEU A 502 -17.21 -13.49 18.19
CA LEU A 502 -16.07 -12.68 18.67
C LEU A 502 -15.36 -13.29 19.90
N ASP A 503 -16.04 -14.14 20.66
CA ASP A 503 -15.59 -14.77 21.90
C ASP A 503 -15.39 -16.31 21.78
N ASP A 504 -15.40 -16.87 20.55
CA ASP A 504 -15.33 -18.31 20.33
C ASP A 504 -13.89 -18.85 20.41
N LYS A 505 -13.49 -19.27 21.62
CA LYS A 505 -12.16 -19.85 21.86
C LYS A 505 -11.95 -21.24 21.25
N GLU A 506 -13.02 -21.98 20.95
CA GLU A 506 -12.88 -23.29 20.32
C GLU A 506 -12.50 -23.18 18.85
N ALA A 507 -12.77 -22.03 18.22
CA ALA A 507 -12.42 -21.74 16.85
C ALA A 507 -10.96 -21.26 16.65
N ILE A 508 -10.17 -21.05 17.72
CA ILE A 508 -8.79 -20.49 17.62
C ILE A 508 -7.94 -21.25 16.59
N GLU A 509 -7.88 -22.58 16.67
CA GLU A 509 -7.02 -23.36 15.78
C GLU A 509 -7.56 -23.41 14.34
N ASP A 510 -8.88 -23.43 14.16
CA ASP A 510 -9.50 -23.34 12.82
C ASP A 510 -9.22 -21.97 12.18
N MET A 511 -9.36 -20.88 12.94
CA MET A 511 -9.04 -19.52 12.48
C MET A 511 -7.55 -19.37 12.14
N ALA A 512 -6.65 -19.93 12.96
CA ALA A 512 -5.22 -19.92 12.69
C ALA A 512 -4.88 -20.71 11.41
N TYR A 513 -5.49 -21.89 11.23
CA TYR A 513 -5.32 -22.71 10.03
C TYR A 513 -5.81 -21.98 8.77
N ARG A 514 -7.00 -21.38 8.82
CA ARG A 514 -7.57 -20.57 7.72
C ARG A 514 -6.69 -19.37 7.40
N GLY A 515 -6.23 -18.65 8.42
CA GLY A 515 -5.35 -17.50 8.26
C GLY A 515 -4.02 -17.88 7.59
N ALA A 516 -3.43 -19.00 7.98
CA ALA A 516 -2.21 -19.50 7.34
C ALA A 516 -2.41 -19.85 5.85
N ASN A 517 -3.54 -20.46 5.49
CA ASN A 517 -3.85 -20.75 4.08
C ASN A 517 -4.07 -19.48 3.28
N VAL A 518 -4.91 -18.55 3.77
CA VAL A 518 -5.14 -17.26 3.11
C VAL A 518 -3.84 -16.46 2.99
N GLY A 519 -3.00 -16.50 4.02
CA GLY A 519 -1.67 -15.88 4.00
C GLY A 519 -0.79 -16.45 2.88
N LYS A 520 -0.77 -17.77 2.72
CA LYS A 520 -0.05 -18.44 1.62
C LYS A 520 -0.59 -18.03 0.24
N ASP A 521 -1.91 -18.07 0.06
CA ASP A 521 -2.56 -17.82 -1.24
C ASP A 521 -2.41 -16.36 -1.69
N SER A 522 -2.46 -15.43 -0.74
CA SER A 522 -2.31 -13.99 -1.00
C SER A 522 -0.85 -13.51 -1.09
N PHE A 523 0.13 -14.33 -0.67
CA PHE A 523 1.51 -13.90 -0.49
C PHE A 523 2.13 -13.26 -1.74
N VAL A 524 1.89 -13.82 -2.93
CA VAL A 524 2.48 -13.30 -4.17
C VAL A 524 2.01 -11.87 -4.44
N ALA A 525 0.71 -11.61 -4.31
CA ALA A 525 0.12 -10.29 -4.53
C ALA A 525 0.54 -9.27 -3.45
N VAL A 526 0.66 -9.71 -2.20
CA VAL A 526 1.09 -8.86 -1.08
C VAL A 526 2.58 -8.55 -1.18
N ARG A 527 3.42 -9.56 -1.43
CA ARG A 527 4.87 -9.41 -1.58
C ARG A 527 5.22 -8.47 -2.72
N SER A 528 4.52 -8.58 -3.84
CA SER A 528 4.83 -7.76 -5.00
C SER A 528 4.43 -6.30 -4.86
N ARG A 529 3.57 -5.92 -3.91
CA ARG A 529 3.10 -4.53 -3.73
C ARG A 529 3.63 -3.88 -2.45
N PHE A 530 3.72 -4.64 -1.37
CA PHE A 530 3.99 -4.14 -0.02
C PHE A 530 5.29 -4.68 0.57
N LEU A 531 5.60 -5.97 0.35
CA LEU A 531 6.74 -6.66 0.98
C LEU A 531 7.88 -6.91 -0.01
N ASP A 532 8.28 -5.86 -0.72
CA ASP A 532 9.17 -5.91 -1.89
C ASP A 532 10.66 -5.77 -1.55
N GLY A 533 11.02 -5.81 -0.27
CA GLY A 533 12.40 -5.64 0.19
C GLY A 533 12.86 -4.18 0.27
N ILE A 534 11.96 -3.21 0.05
CA ILE A 534 12.19 -1.79 0.34
C ILE A 534 11.66 -1.50 1.74
N TYR A 535 12.54 -1.06 2.63
CA TYR A 535 12.20 -0.74 4.01
C TYR A 535 11.96 0.76 4.20
N VAL A 536 11.17 1.06 5.23
CA VAL A 536 10.78 2.41 5.62
C VAL A 536 11.86 3.01 6.52
N PRO A 537 12.28 4.26 6.30
CA PRO A 537 13.13 4.99 7.24
C PRO A 537 12.48 5.10 8.62
N ASP A 538 13.28 5.27 9.68
CA ASP A 538 12.73 5.47 11.01
C ASP A 538 11.95 6.79 11.07
N TRP A 539 10.65 6.70 11.33
CA TRP A 539 9.75 7.86 11.38
C TRP A 539 10.11 8.87 12.47
N ARG A 540 10.92 8.47 13.46
CA ARG A 540 11.36 9.33 14.57
C ARG A 540 12.49 10.26 14.16
N GLU A 541 13.18 9.98 13.06
CA GLU A 541 14.20 10.85 12.48
C GLU A 541 13.58 12.06 11.76
N ASP A 542 12.28 12.00 11.43
CA ASP A 542 11.52 13.09 10.78
C ASP A 542 11.01 14.18 11.76
N LYS A 543 11.37 14.12 13.06
CA LYS A 543 10.84 15.00 14.12
C LYS A 543 11.52 16.37 14.24
#